data_AF-A0A4Q3YLW7-F1
#
_entry.id   AF-A0A4Q3YLW7-F1
#
_cell.length_a   1.000
_cell.length_b   1.000
_cell.length_c   1.000
_cell.angle_alpha   90.00
_cell.angle_beta   90.00
_cell.angle_gamma   90.00
#
_symmetry.space_group_name_H-M   'P 1'
#
loop_
_entity.id
_entity.type
_entity.pdbx_description
1 polymer ?
#
loop_
_entity_poly.entity_id
_entity_poly.type
_entity_poly.pdbx_seq_one_letter_code
_entity_poly.pdbx_strand_id
1 'polypeptide(L)' 'MKEKKLVRVAAVQIAPDLASREGTVERVLNAIAEAAGKGAKLVVFPETFVPWYP' A
#
# COMPACT_ATOMS: atom_id res chain seq x y z
N MET A 1 24.78 -23.81 2.77
CA MET A 1 23.78 -23.11 1.92
C MET A 1 23.28 -21.90 2.69
N LYS A 2 23.21 -20.70 2.09
CA LYS A 2 22.58 -19.54 2.74
C LYS A 2 21.09 -19.82 2.88
N GLU A 3 20.56 -19.64 4.08
CA GLU A 3 19.14 -19.76 4.37
C GLU A 3 18.33 -18.80 3.48
N LYS A 4 17.26 -19.29 2.85
CA LYS A 4 16.39 -18.45 2.00
C LYS A 4 15.64 -17.47 2.89
N LYS A 5 15.99 -16.18 2.83
CA LYS A 5 15.23 -15.11 3.48
C LYS A 5 13.90 -14.95 2.75
N LEU A 6 12.81 -15.44 3.34
CA LEU A 6 11.45 -15.19 2.88
C LEU A 6 11.03 -13.78 3.32
N VAL A 7 10.68 -12.94 2.36
CA VAL A 7 10.16 -11.59 2.62
C VAL A 7 8.71 -11.55 2.18
N ARG A 8 7.80 -11.29 3.11
CA ARG A 8 6.39 -11.07 2.79
C ARG A 8 6.22 -9.66 2.23
N VAL A 9 5.56 -9.54 1.10
CA VAL A 9 5.29 -8.25 0.43
C VAL A 9 3.79 -8.12 0.14
N ALA A 10 3.31 -6.89 -0.04
CA ALA A 10 1.93 -6.58 -0.40
C ALA A 10 1.87 -5.69 -1.64
N ALA A 11 1.07 -6.09 -2.62
CA ALA A 11 0.64 -5.22 -3.71
C ALA A 11 -0.78 -4.75 -3.40
N VAL A 12 -0.98 -3.43 -3.31
CA VAL A 12 -2.24 -2.83 -2.89
C VAL A 12 -3.03 -2.41 -4.13
N GLN A 13 -4.29 -2.85 -4.20
CA GLN A 13 -5.25 -2.43 -5.23
C GLN A 13 -6.52 -1.92 -4.53
N ILE A 14 -6.66 -0.60 -4.49
CA ILE A 14 -7.78 0.11 -3.85
C ILE A 14 -8.18 1.31 -4.71
N ALA A 15 -9.40 1.81 -4.52
CA ALA A 15 -9.85 3.05 -5.16
C ALA A 15 -9.37 4.28 -4.36
N PRO A 16 -8.93 5.36 -5.02
CA PRO A 16 -8.61 6.61 -4.33
C PRO A 16 -9.89 7.32 -3.86
N ASP A 17 -9.73 8.38 -3.07
CA ASP A 17 -10.81 9.34 -2.85
C ASP A 17 -10.78 10.40 -3.96
N LEU A 18 -11.87 10.50 -4.72
CA LEU A 18 -11.98 11.47 -5.81
C LEU A 18 -12.30 12.89 -5.32
N ALA A 19 -12.69 13.06 -4.06
CA ALA A 19 -13.04 14.36 -3.49
C ALA A 19 -11.82 15.10 -2.91
N SER A 20 -10.81 14.38 -2.39
CA SER A 20 -9.70 15.01 -1.68
C SER A 20 -8.40 14.20 -1.72
N ARG A 21 -7.26 14.90 -1.70
CA ARG A 21 -5.93 14.29 -1.54
C ARG A 21 -5.81 13.62 -0.17
N GLU A 22 -6.34 14.27 0.86
CA GLU A 22 -6.35 13.82 2.24
C GLU A 22 -7.06 12.48 2.40
N GLY A 23 -8.22 12.30 1.76
CA GLY A 23 -8.96 11.04 1.79
C GLY A 23 -8.21 9.90 1.10
N THR A 24 -7.47 10.17 0.02
CA THR A 24 -6.59 9.14 -0.58
C THR A 24 -5.41 8.81 0.33
N VAL A 25 -4.81 9.80 0.99
CA VAL A 25 -3.75 9.57 1.98
C VAL A 25 -4.25 8.71 3.14
N GLU A 26 -5.47 8.95 3.65
CA GLU A 26 -6.07 8.12 4.70
C GLU A 26 -6.22 6.65 4.24
N ARG A 27 -6.67 6.43 3.00
CA ARG A 27 -6.76 5.09 2.42
C ARG A 27 -5.39 4.41 2.29
N VAL A 28 -4.35 5.15 1.92
CA VAL A 28 -2.96 4.65 1.88
C VAL A 28 -2.49 4.24 3.28
N LEU A 29 -2.72 5.07 4.31
CA LEU A 29 -2.35 4.76 5.69
C LEU A 29 -3.06 3.50 6.20
N ASN A 30 -4.36 3.36 5.92
CA ASN A 30 -5.13 2.18 6.28
C ASN A 30 -4.60 0.90 5.61
N ALA A 31 -4.25 0.97 4.32
CA ALA A 31 -3.67 -0.15 3.60
C ALA A 31 -2.27 -0.54 4.12
N ILE A 32 -1.44 0.45 4.52
CA ILE A 32 -0.14 0.18 5.16
C ILE A 32 -0.36 -0.54 6.50
N ALA A 33 -1.29 -0.06 7.33
CA ALA A 33 -1.60 -0.67 8.62
C ALA A 33 -2.09 -2.11 8.46
N GLU A 34 -2.97 -2.38 7.48
CA GLU A 34 -3.43 -3.72 7.16
C GLU A 34 -2.29 -4.64 6.71
N ALA A 35 -1.43 -4.17 5.79
CA ALA A 35 -0.30 -4.93 5.29
C ALA A 35 0.72 -5.23 6.41
N ALA A 36 0.96 -4.26 7.30
CA ALA A 36 1.81 -4.42 8.48
C ALA A 36 1.21 -5.45 9.46
N GLY A 37 -0.10 -5.42 9.71
CA GLY A 37 -0.82 -6.42 10.50
C GLY A 37 -0.72 -7.84 9.92
N LYS A 38 -0.57 -7.95 8.59
CA LYS A 38 -0.29 -9.23 7.89
C LYS A 38 1.22 -9.56 7.84
N GLY A 39 2.10 -8.74 8.38
CA GLY A 39 3.55 -8.98 8.43
C GLY A 39 4.30 -8.67 7.13
N ALA A 40 3.71 -7.88 6.22
CA ALA A 40 4.41 -7.40 5.03
C ALA A 40 5.58 -6.48 5.41
N LYS A 41 6.68 -6.58 4.66
CA LYS A 41 7.91 -5.79 4.82
C LYS A 41 8.16 -4.82 3.66
N LEU A 42 7.35 -4.92 2.61
CA LEU A 42 7.27 -4.00 1.48
C LEU A 42 5.81 -3.91 1.06
N VAL A 43 5.37 -2.69 0.76
CA VAL A 43 4.02 -2.41 0.26
C VAL A 43 4.18 -1.52 -0.97
N VAL A 44 3.54 -1.90 -2.08
CA VAL A 44 3.53 -1.10 -3.32
C VAL A 44 2.11 -0.68 -3.66
N PHE A 45 1.99 0.52 -4.21
CA PHE A 45 0.73 1.16 -4.58
C PHE A 45 0.67 1.39 -6.09
N PRO A 46 -0.53 1.66 -6.66
CA PRO A 46 -0.68 2.03 -8.06
C PRO A 46 0.13 3.30 -8.43
N GLU A 47 0.43 3.45 -9.71
CA GLU A 47 1.08 4.64 -10.27
C GLU A 47 0.25 5.91 -10.00
N THR A 48 0.94 7.00 -9.65
CA THR A 48 0.38 8.34 -9.33
C THR A 48 -0.87 8.34 -8.44
N PHE A 49 -0.97 7.35 -7.54
CA PHE A 49 -2.20 7.10 -6.80
C PHE A 49 -2.68 8.26 -5.92
N VAL A 50 -1.78 9.15 -5.49
CA VAL A 50 -2.11 10.33 -4.68
C VAL A 50 -2.02 11.61 -5.54
N PRO A 51 -3.09 12.39 -5.71
CA PRO A 51 -4.43 12.21 -5.12
C PRO A 51 -5.27 11.12 -5.80
N TRP A 52 -5.10 10.93 -7.10
CA TRP A 52 -5.68 9.89 -7.94
C TRP A 52 -5.10 10.06 -9.35
N TYR A 53 -4.98 8.97 -10.13
CA TYR A 53 -4.52 9.04 -11.52
C TYR A 53 -5.54 9.80 -12.41
N PRO A 54 -5.10 10.62 -13.38
CA PRO A 54 -3.71 10.84 -13.81
C PRO A 54 -2.81 11.53 -12.79
#